data_AF-A0A5V2Q5K6-F1
#
_entry.id   AF-A0A5V2Q5K6-F1
#
_cell.length_a   1.000
_cell.length_b   1.000
_cell.length_c   1.000
_cell.angle_alpha   90.00
_cell.angle_beta   90.00
_cell.angle_gamma   90.00
#
_symmetry.space_group_name_H-M   'P 1'
#
loop_
_entity.id
_entity.type
_entity.pdbx_description
1 polymer ?
#
loop_
_entity_poly.entity_id
_entity_poly.type
_entity_poly.pdbx_seq_one_letter_code
_entity_poly.pdbx_strand_id
1 'polypeptide(L)' 'MERDELEEDRAAFIAGEIDGAVVELIIDGVVINRDAIIERLEEKRRRVGNVIHKGVLRDAAAMVKKGE' A
#
# COMPACT_ATOMS: atom_id res chain seq x y z
N MET A 1 18.28 17.21 -2.28
CA MET A 1 17.40 16.16 -2.83
C MET A 1 16.64 16.80 -3.96
N GLU A 2 16.87 16.28 -5.16
CA GLU A 2 16.13 16.71 -6.34
C GLU A 2 14.68 16.22 -6.23
N ARG A 3 13.77 16.89 -6.95
CA ARG A 3 12.34 16.59 -6.88
C ARG A 3 12.03 15.15 -7.30
N ASP A 4 12.81 14.63 -8.23
CA ASP A 4 12.64 13.30 -8.82
C ASP A 4 13.03 12.18 -7.83
N GLU A 5 14.07 12.38 -7.02
CA GLU A 5 14.48 11.42 -5.97
C GLU A 5 13.36 11.22 -4.92
N LEU A 6 12.68 12.30 -4.54
CA LEU A 6 11.58 12.25 -3.56
C LEU A 6 10.32 11.57 -4.13
N GLU A 7 10.11 11.66 -5.44
CA GLU A 7 9.00 10.99 -6.13
C GLU A 7 9.28 9.49 -6.31
N GLU A 8 10.52 9.09 -6.63
CA GLU A 8 10.95 7.69 -6.68
C GLU A 8 10.88 7.01 -5.32
N ASP A 9 11.37 7.66 -4.26
CA ASP A 9 11.26 7.14 -2.90
C ASP A 9 9.80 6.89 -2.52
N ARG A 10 8.92 7.82 -2.86
CA ARG A 10 7.49 7.70 -2.60
C ARG A 10 6.87 6.54 -3.38
N ALA A 11 7.25 6.35 -4.64
CA ALA A 11 6.79 5.23 -5.45
C ALA A 11 7.27 3.89 -4.85
N ALA A 12 8.51 3.81 -4.40
CA ALA A 12 9.06 2.64 -3.73
C ALA A 12 8.29 2.32 -2.44
N PHE A 13 7.94 3.33 -1.63
CA PHE A 13 7.10 3.13 -0.45
C PHE A 13 5.70 2.62 -0.79
N ILE A 14 5.08 3.15 -1.84
CA ILE A 14 3.75 2.70 -2.30
C ILE A 14 3.81 1.23 -2.74
N ALA A 15 4.79 0.87 -3.59
CA ALA A 15 4.98 -0.50 -4.04
C ALA A 15 5.24 -1.45 -2.87
N GLY A 16 6.11 -1.06 -1.93
CA GLY A 16 6.42 -1.86 -0.75
C GLY A 16 5.21 -2.13 0.15
N GLU A 17 4.29 -1.18 0.27
CA GLU A 17 3.04 -1.42 1.02
C GLU A 17 2.10 -2.39 0.31
N ILE A 18 2.04 -2.36 -1.02
CA ILE A 18 1.24 -3.30 -1.82
C ILE A 18 1.82 -4.71 -1.72
N ASP A 19 3.13 -4.85 -1.92
CA ASP A 19 3.82 -6.14 -1.78
C ASP A 19 3.65 -6.70 -0.37
N GLY A 20 3.78 -5.84 0.66
CA GLY A 20 3.51 -6.20 2.04
C GLY A 20 2.10 -6.73 2.24
N ALA A 21 1.07 -6.05 1.71
CA ALA A 21 -0.31 -6.51 1.78
C ALA A 21 -0.52 -7.88 1.11
N VAL A 22 0.11 -8.11 -0.05
CA VAL A 22 0.06 -9.41 -0.75
C VAL A 22 0.72 -10.51 0.10
N VAL A 23 1.90 -10.25 0.67
CA VAL A 23 2.59 -11.21 1.54
C VAL A 23 1.77 -11.53 2.79
N GLU A 24 1.16 -10.52 3.42
CA GLU A 24 0.30 -10.74 4.58
C GLU A 24 -0.94 -11.61 4.21
N LEU A 25 -1.54 -11.42 3.04
CA LEU A 25 -2.65 -12.26 2.57
C LEU A 25 -2.21 -13.73 2.33
N ILE A 26 -0.99 -13.94 1.81
CA ILE A 26 -0.42 -15.29 1.62
C ILE A 26 -0.24 -15.97 2.98
N ILE A 27 0.33 -15.26 3.96
CA ILE A 27 0.54 -15.79 5.32
C ILE A 27 -0.80 -16.18 5.96
N ASP A 28 -1.85 -15.38 5.74
CA ASP A 28 -3.18 -15.63 6.28
C ASP A 28 -3.98 -16.70 5.48
N GLY A 29 -3.44 -17.21 4.36
CA GLY A 29 -4.13 -18.16 3.49
C GLY A 29 -5.36 -17.57 2.79
N VAL A 30 -5.42 -16.25 2.63
CA VAL A 30 -6.52 -15.54 1.99
C VAL A 30 -6.30 -15.50 0.48
N VAL A 31 -7.35 -15.75 -0.29
CA VAL A 31 -7.29 -15.65 -1.76
C VAL A 31 -6.91 -14.22 -2.16
N ILE A 32 -5.79 -14.10 -2.87
CA ILE A 32 -5.33 -12.81 -3.38
C ILE A 32 -6.24 -12.37 -4.52
N ASN A 33 -6.93 -11.27 -4.32
CA ASN A 33 -7.66 -10.55 -5.35
C ASN A 33 -7.57 -9.04 -5.08
N ARG A 34 -8.02 -8.23 -6.04
CA ARG A 34 -7.94 -6.76 -5.97
C ARG A 34 -8.59 -6.22 -4.68
N ASP A 35 -9.77 -6.70 -4.32
CA ASP A 35 -10.51 -6.21 -3.17
C ASP A 35 -9.83 -6.61 -1.85
N ALA A 36 -9.31 -7.83 -1.77
CA ALA A 36 -8.56 -8.30 -0.59
C ALA A 36 -7.31 -7.45 -0.31
N ILE A 37 -6.59 -7.05 -1.37
CA ILE A 37 -5.41 -6.17 -1.23
C ILE A 37 -5.83 -4.77 -0.75
N ILE A 38 -6.88 -4.20 -1.36
CA ILE A 38 -7.41 -2.88 -0.96
C ILE A 38 -7.87 -2.90 0.50
N GLU A 39 -8.61 -3.93 0.91
CA GLU A 39 -9.08 -4.08 2.28
C GLU A 39 -7.92 -4.17 3.26
N ARG A 40 -6.89 -4.98 2.96
CA ARG A 40 -5.71 -5.12 3.80
C ARG A 40 -4.96 -3.79 3.99
N LEU A 41 -4.80 -3.02 2.91
CA LEU A 41 -4.18 -1.69 2.95
C LEU A 41 -5.00 -0.70 3.82
N GLU A 42 -6.32 -0.71 3.70
CA GLU A 42 -7.20 0.14 4.52
C GLU A 42 -7.25 -0.29 6.00
N GLU A 43 -7.19 -1.60 6.29
CA GLU A 43 -7.01 -2.11 7.65
C GLU A 43 -5.69 -1.63 8.27
N LYS A 44 -4.58 -1.73 7.54
CA LYS A 44 -3.29 -1.21 7.98
C LYS A 44 -3.34 0.30 8.20
N ARG A 45 -3.98 1.05 7.30
CA ARG A 45 -4.16 2.50 7.40
C ARG A 45 -4.95 2.92 8.64
N ARG A 46 -5.96 2.14 9.04
CA ARG A 46 -6.73 2.37 10.27
C ARG A 46 -5.90 2.14 11.55
N ARG A 47 -5.00 1.16 11.52
CA ARG A 47 -4.14 0.78 12.67
C ARG A 47 -2.96 1.75 12.88
N VAL A 48 -2.39 2.28 11.81
CA VAL A 48 -1.22 3.17 11.89
C VAL A 48 -1.62 4.53 12.48
N GLY A 49 -0.79 5.09 13.37
CA GLY A 49 -0.97 6.45 13.91
C GLY A 49 -0.30 7.55 13.06
N ASN A 50 0.74 7.19 12.30
CA ASN A 50 1.53 8.13 11.50
C ASN A 50 0.76 8.61 10.26
N VAL A 51 0.53 9.93 10.18
CA VAL A 51 -0.23 10.57 9.10
C VAL A 51 0.45 10.44 7.73
N ILE A 52 1.78 10.51 7.67
CA ILE A 52 2.53 10.37 6.40
C ILE A 52 2.37 8.95 5.86
N HIS A 53 2.54 7.94 6.73
CA HIS A 53 2.36 6.53 6.36
C HIS A 53 0.91 6.23 5.95
N LYS A 54 -0.09 6.83 6.62
CA LYS A 54 -1.49 6.76 6.16
C LYS A 54 -1.68 7.30 4.73
N GLY A 55 -0.93 8.32 4.36
CA GLY A 55 -0.92 8.87 3.01
C GLY A 55 -0.41 7.85 1.99
N VAL A 56 0.69 7.18 2.28
CA VAL A 56 1.25 6.10 1.44
C VAL A 56 0.24 4.96 1.28
N LEU A 57 -0.35 4.48 2.38
CA LEU A 57 -1.33 3.38 2.34
C LEU A 57 -2.59 3.72 1.54
N ARG A 58 -3.07 4.96 1.66
CA ARG A 58 -4.21 5.45 0.86
C ARG A 58 -3.88 5.43 -0.63
N ASP A 59 -2.69 5.90 -0.97
CA ASP A 59 -2.27 6.03 -2.36
C ASP A 59 -1.97 4.65 -2.98
N ALA A 60 -1.40 3.72 -2.20
CA ALA A 60 -1.30 2.30 -2.55
C ALA A 60 -2.67 1.67 -2.83
N ALA A 61 -3.65 1.87 -1.94
CA ALA A 61 -5.01 1.36 -2.16
C ALA A 61 -5.65 1.97 -3.41
N ALA A 62 -5.42 3.26 -3.67
CA ALA A 62 -5.90 3.93 -4.88
C ALA A 62 -5.25 3.37 -6.16
N MET A 63 -3.95 3.08 -6.13
CA MET A 63 -3.22 2.49 -7.26
C MET A 63 -3.78 1.11 -7.60
N VAL A 64 -3.94 0.22 -6.61
CA VAL A 64 -4.53 -1.12 -6.79
C VAL A 64 -5.97 -1.03 -7.31
N LYS A 65 -6.75 -0.06 -6.80
CA LYS A 65 -8.13 0.16 -7.24
C LYS A 65 -8.23 0.54 -8.71
N LYS A 66 -7.37 1.45 -9.17
CA LYS A 66 -7.33 1.91 -10.56
C LYS A 66 -6.71 0.88 -11.50
N GLY A 67 -5.71 0.13 -11.02
CA GLY A 67 -4.88 -0.76 -11.84
C GLY A 67 -3.90 0.00 -12.74
N GLU A 68 -3.41 1.15 -12.27
CA GLU A 68 -2.35 1.96 -12.92
C GLU A 68 -0.96 1.42 -12.58
#